data_AF-A0AA36M2H3-F1
#
_entry.id   AF-A0AA36M2H3-F1
#
_cell.length_a   1.000
_cell.length_b   1.000
_cell.length_c   1.000
_cell.angle_alpha   90.00
_cell.angle_beta   90.00
_cell.angle_gamma   90.00
#
_symmetry.space_group_name_H-M   'P 1'
#
loop_
_entity.id
_entity.type
_entity.pdbx_description
1 polymer ?
#
loop_
_entity_poly.entity_id
_entity_poly.type
_entity_poly.pdbx_seq_one_letter_code
_entity_poly.pdbx_strand_id
1 'polypeptide(L)'
;MKDHQVNKFLDMHNARRLSLAKGEVIKGNKNYMPQGANIQKLSYNCSLEEAAIARAEDCFKTETELDPDVGENTAQVTLSSAPDKLTAIHNGVTSWWKQSRTGPNIGNQVYYRTIHTPSANFATKTGTVEMTVIPRSISLTAHFLLLRLL
;
A
#
# COMPACT_ATOMS: atom_id res chain seq x y z
N MET A 1 8.16 13.18 -8.32
CA MET A 1 7.20 13.84 -7.37
C MET A 1 7.94 14.91 -6.57
N LYS A 2 7.31 15.66 -5.64
CA LYS A 2 8.06 16.52 -4.69
C LYS A 2 8.45 15.72 -3.44
N ASP A 3 9.61 16.00 -2.85
CA ASP A 3 10.17 15.24 -1.70
C ASP A 3 9.21 15.07 -0.52
N HIS A 4 8.49 16.13 -0.14
CA HIS A 4 7.54 16.07 0.98
C HIS A 4 6.37 15.10 0.73
N GLN A 5 6.04 14.83 -0.54
CA GLN A 5 5.03 13.85 -0.92
C GLN A 5 5.60 12.43 -0.85
N VAL A 6 6.81 12.22 -1.36
CA VAL A 6 7.56 10.96 -1.24
C VAL A 6 7.71 10.56 0.23
N ASN A 7 8.18 11.49 1.07
CA ASN A 7 8.35 11.27 2.50
C ASN A 7 7.02 10.92 3.17
N LYS A 8 5.92 11.59 2.80
CA LYS A 8 4.58 11.27 3.33
C LYS A 8 4.19 9.81 3.05
N PHE A 9 4.46 9.29 1.87
CA PHE A 9 4.20 7.89 1.54
C PHE A 9 5.03 6.92 2.36
N LEU A 10 6.35 7.14 2.36
CA LEU A 10 7.31 6.28 3.05
C LEU A 10 7.03 6.27 4.55
N ASP A 11 6.84 7.43 5.18
CA ASP A 11 6.58 7.54 6.61
C ASP A 11 5.28 6.82 7.00
N MET A 12 4.21 7.01 6.22
CA MET A 12 2.93 6.38 6.51
C MET A 12 2.97 4.86 6.42
N HIS A 13 3.74 4.30 5.49
CA HIS A 13 3.88 2.85 5.38
C HIS A 13 4.87 2.29 6.37
N ASN A 14 6.02 2.94 6.54
CA ASN A 14 7.03 2.49 7.50
C ASN A 14 6.50 2.53 8.94
N ALA A 15 5.68 3.53 9.30
CA ALA A 15 5.00 3.54 10.60
C ALA A 15 4.06 2.33 10.79
N ARG A 16 3.26 1.99 9.77
CA ARG A 16 2.32 0.86 9.85
C ARG A 16 3.02 -0.50 9.78
N ARG A 17 4.09 -0.61 8.98
CA ARG A 17 4.96 -1.79 8.93
C ARG A 17 5.66 -2.00 10.26
N LEU A 18 6.11 -0.94 10.92
CA LEU A 18 6.68 -1.02 12.27
C LEU A 18 5.64 -1.52 13.28
N SER A 19 4.41 -0.99 13.29
CA SER A 19 3.34 -1.50 14.15
C SER A 19 2.99 -2.96 13.84
N LEU A 20 2.99 -3.37 12.56
CA LEU A 20 2.80 -4.77 12.18
C LEU A 20 3.95 -5.66 12.69
N ALA A 21 5.19 -5.18 12.59
CA ALA A 21 6.38 -5.87 13.07
C ALA A 21 6.39 -6.05 14.59
N LYS A 22 5.67 -5.19 15.32
CA LYS A 22 5.47 -5.29 16.78
C LYS A 22 4.23 -6.06 17.19
N GLY A 23 3.37 -6.48 16.25
CA GLY A 23 2.09 -7.11 16.55
C GLY A 23 1.03 -6.14 17.11
N GLU A 24 1.15 -4.85 16.80
CA GLU A 24 0.22 -3.79 17.29
C GLU A 24 -0.96 -3.56 16.33
N VAL A 25 -0.99 -4.23 15.17
CA VAL A 25 -2.06 -4.09 14.18
C VAL A 25 -3.27 -4.94 14.58
N ILE A 26 -4.43 -4.33 14.64
CA ILE A 26 -5.69 -4.99 14.97
C ILE A 26 -6.31 -5.62 13.71
N LYS A 27 -6.78 -6.87 13.80
CA LYS A 27 -7.55 -7.56 12.74
C LYS A 27 -9.06 -7.47 12.96
N GLY A 28 -9.86 -7.95 12.01
CA GLY A 28 -11.32 -7.79 11.98
C GLY A 28 -12.07 -8.19 13.25
N ASN A 29 -11.60 -9.20 13.98
CA ASN A 29 -12.17 -9.65 15.26
C ASN A 29 -11.68 -8.87 16.48
N LYS A 30 -11.05 -7.71 16.29
CA LYS A 30 -10.50 -6.84 17.33
C LYS A 30 -9.31 -7.42 18.11
N ASN A 31 -8.83 -8.61 17.75
CA ASN A 31 -7.57 -9.12 18.27
C ASN A 31 -6.39 -8.53 17.50
N TYR A 32 -5.19 -8.64 18.07
CA TYR A 32 -3.95 -8.26 17.41
C TYR A 32 -3.52 -9.30 16.37
N MET A 33 -2.86 -8.84 15.32
CA MET A 33 -2.08 -9.67 14.41
C MET A 33 -0.83 -10.18 15.14
N PRO A 34 -0.35 -11.40 14.81
CA PRO A 34 0.91 -11.87 15.38
C PRO A 34 2.07 -10.95 14.97
N GLN A 35 3.11 -10.95 15.80
CA GLN A 35 4.33 -10.21 15.52
C GLN A 35 4.96 -10.70 14.21
N GLY A 36 5.30 -9.76 13.32
CA GLY A 36 6.01 -10.08 12.09
C GLY A 36 7.51 -10.27 12.32
N ALA A 37 8.07 -11.39 11.85
CA ALA A 37 9.51 -11.54 11.71
C ALA A 37 9.97 -10.95 10.36
N ASN A 38 11.10 -10.23 10.35
CA ASN A 38 11.74 -9.70 9.13
C ASN A 38 10.90 -8.71 8.29
N ILE A 39 10.12 -7.84 8.94
CA ILE A 39 9.42 -6.75 8.24
C ILE A 39 10.40 -5.59 7.99
N GLN A 40 10.89 -5.52 6.77
CA GLN A 40 11.89 -4.52 6.36
C GLN A 40 11.30 -3.11 6.24
N LYS A 41 12.12 -2.09 6.51
CA LYS A 41 11.78 -0.70 6.20
C LYS A 41 11.80 -0.50 4.68
N LEU A 42 10.84 0.25 4.17
CA LEU A 42 10.76 0.62 2.76
C LEU A 42 11.69 1.79 2.46
N SER A 43 12.32 1.72 1.30
CA SER A 43 13.15 2.76 0.71
C SER A 43 12.54 3.29 -0.59
N TYR A 44 13.01 4.46 -1.02
CA TYR A 44 12.68 5.08 -2.30
C TYR A 44 13.51 4.50 -3.47
N ASN A 45 12.99 4.55 -4.69
CA ASN A 45 13.41 3.95 -5.94
C ASN A 45 12.72 4.70 -7.10
N CYS A 46 13.45 5.67 -7.64
CA CYS A 46 13.00 6.55 -8.71
C CYS A 46 12.29 5.85 -9.88
N SER A 47 12.73 4.65 -10.29
CA SER A 47 12.12 3.92 -11.41
C SER A 47 10.70 3.43 -11.10
N LEU A 48 10.43 3.03 -9.85
CA LEU A 48 9.08 2.65 -9.43
C LEU A 48 8.16 3.87 -9.30
N GLU A 49 8.71 5.01 -8.87
CA GLU A 49 7.97 6.29 -8.89
C GLU A 49 7.55 6.68 -10.31
N GLU A 50 8.47 6.62 -11.28
CA GLU A 50 8.20 6.96 -12.69
C GLU A 50 7.14 6.04 -13.29
N ALA A 51 7.26 4.73 -13.08
CA ALA A 51 6.26 3.77 -13.54
C ALA A 51 4.89 4.07 -12.91
N ALA A 52 4.84 4.37 -11.61
CA ALA A 52 3.60 4.71 -10.95
C ALA A 52 2.98 6.02 -11.41
N ILE A 53 3.79 7.04 -11.70
CA ILE A 53 3.33 8.30 -12.31
C ILE A 53 2.65 7.99 -13.64
N ALA A 54 3.32 7.24 -14.52
CA ALA A 54 2.77 6.89 -15.82
C ALA A 54 1.44 6.11 -15.71
N ARG A 55 1.39 5.12 -14.80
CA ARG A 55 0.16 4.35 -14.51
C ARG A 55 -0.97 5.23 -14.01
N ALA A 56 -0.66 6.15 -13.10
CA ALA A 56 -1.65 7.07 -12.55
C ALA A 56 -2.15 8.02 -13.65
N GLU A 57 -1.25 8.66 -14.42
CA GLU A 57 -1.57 9.62 -15.49
C GLU A 57 -2.45 9.03 -16.59
N ASP A 58 -2.28 7.74 -16.90
CA ASP A 58 -3.16 6.99 -17.79
C ASP A 58 -4.56 6.74 -17.19
N CYS A 59 -4.77 7.07 -15.91
CA CYS A 59 -5.94 6.70 -15.12
C CYS A 59 -6.19 5.18 -15.14
N PHE A 60 -5.14 4.37 -15.19
CA PHE A 60 -5.20 2.90 -15.21
C PHE A 60 -5.97 2.27 -16.38
N LYS A 61 -6.11 2.98 -17.51
CA LYS A 61 -6.87 2.46 -18.65
C LYS A 61 -6.18 1.29 -19.33
N THR A 62 -4.85 1.33 -19.37
CA THR A 62 -4.02 0.32 -19.98
C THR A 62 -3.70 -0.73 -18.92
N GLU A 63 -3.85 -2.01 -19.23
CA GLU A 63 -3.24 -3.04 -18.39
C GLU A 63 -1.74 -3.09 -18.67
N THR A 64 -0.93 -3.05 -17.62
CA THR A 64 0.53 -3.16 -17.72
C THR A 64 0.94 -4.44 -17.02
N GLU A 65 1.61 -5.32 -17.74
CA GLU A 65 2.28 -6.46 -17.11
C GLU A 65 3.44 -5.90 -16.29
N LEU A 66 3.36 -6.07 -14.97
CA LEU A 66 4.41 -5.65 -14.06
C LEU A 66 5.49 -6.73 -14.01
N ASP A 67 6.71 -6.32 -13.68
CA ASP A 67 7.74 -7.27 -13.29
C ASP A 67 7.18 -8.21 -12.19
N PRO A 68 7.44 -9.53 -12.24
CA PRO A 68 6.94 -10.48 -11.25
C PRO A 68 7.25 -10.10 -9.79
N ASP A 69 8.34 -9.35 -9.58
CA ASP A 69 8.74 -8.87 -8.26
C ASP A 69 8.15 -7.50 -7.92
N VAL A 70 7.27 -6.92 -8.76
CA VAL A 70 6.61 -5.63 -8.54
C VAL A 70 5.11 -5.81 -8.34
N GLY A 71 4.62 -5.49 -7.15
CA GLY A 71 3.19 -5.41 -6.84
C GLY A 71 2.64 -3.99 -6.96
N GLU A 72 1.39 -3.81 -7.41
CA GLU A 72 0.75 -2.48 -7.56
C GLU A 72 -0.49 -2.33 -6.67
N ASN A 73 -0.55 -1.30 -5.82
CA ASN A 73 -1.76 -0.88 -5.11
C ASN A 73 -2.35 0.39 -5.70
N THR A 74 -3.65 0.39 -5.95
CA THR A 74 -4.34 1.54 -6.54
C THR A 74 -5.40 2.11 -5.59
N ALA A 75 -5.58 3.43 -5.58
CA ALA A 75 -6.64 4.11 -4.85
C ALA A 75 -7.14 5.29 -5.67
N GLN A 76 -8.46 5.52 -5.65
CA GLN A 76 -9.08 6.72 -6.17
C GLN A 76 -9.62 7.54 -5.01
N VAL A 77 -9.19 8.79 -4.91
CA VAL A 77 -9.63 9.73 -3.88
C VAL A 77 -10.40 10.86 -4.54
N THR A 78 -11.60 11.14 -4.02
CA THR A 78 -12.42 12.24 -4.52
C THR A 78 -11.80 13.58 -4.13
N LEU A 79 -11.84 14.55 -5.04
CA LEU A 79 -11.31 15.90 -4.78
C LEU A 79 -11.97 16.56 -3.57
N SER A 80 -13.27 16.32 -3.35
CA SER A 80 -14.00 16.82 -2.18
C SER A 80 -13.47 16.30 -0.84
N SER A 81 -12.82 15.14 -0.83
CA SER A 81 -12.24 14.52 0.37
C SER A 81 -10.75 14.82 0.55
N ALA A 82 -10.11 15.47 -0.44
CA ALA A 82 -8.69 15.73 -0.47
C ALA A 82 -8.40 17.09 -1.13
N PRO A 83 -8.35 18.17 -0.33
CA PRO A 83 -8.10 19.52 -0.85
C PRO A 83 -6.67 19.70 -1.38
N ASP A 84 -5.75 18.81 -1.00
CA ASP A 84 -4.35 18.84 -1.40
C ASP A 84 -3.80 17.43 -1.63
N LYS A 85 -2.61 17.38 -2.25
CA LYS A 85 -1.96 16.12 -2.60
C LYS A 85 -1.60 15.29 -1.36
N LEU A 86 -1.17 15.89 -0.25
CA LEU A 86 -0.80 15.15 0.97
C LEU A 86 -2.01 14.54 1.66
N THR A 87 -3.15 15.22 1.66
CA THR A 87 -4.41 14.67 2.15
C THR A 87 -4.85 13.49 1.30
N ALA A 88 -4.69 13.60 -0.02
CA ALA A 88 -5.01 12.49 -0.91
C ALA A 88 -4.14 11.26 -0.67
N ILE A 89 -2.82 11.47 -0.55
CA ILE A 89 -1.85 10.43 -0.17
C ILE A 89 -2.28 9.78 1.13
N HIS A 90 -2.61 10.58 2.15
CA HIS A 90 -3.06 10.07 3.43
C HIS A 90 -4.31 9.17 3.30
N ASN A 91 -5.30 9.62 2.53
CA ASN A 91 -6.55 8.89 2.33
C ASN A 91 -6.31 7.58 1.57
N GLY A 92 -5.52 7.61 0.49
CA GLY A 92 -5.15 6.42 -0.28
C GLY A 92 -4.43 5.38 0.55
N VAL A 93 -3.35 5.77 1.23
CA VAL A 93 -2.59 4.85 2.09
C VAL A 93 -3.46 4.29 3.21
N THR A 94 -4.29 5.13 3.83
CA THR A 94 -5.23 4.67 4.87
C THR A 94 -6.24 3.68 4.31
N SER A 95 -6.74 3.88 3.08
CA SER A 95 -7.69 2.97 2.44
C SER A 95 -7.10 1.57 2.23
N TRP A 96 -5.84 1.48 1.79
CA TRP A 96 -5.16 0.20 1.59
C TRP A 96 -5.01 -0.55 2.92
N TRP A 97 -4.49 0.13 3.94
CA TRP A 97 -4.27 -0.47 5.25
C TRP A 97 -5.55 -0.78 6.01
N LYS A 98 -6.69 -0.15 5.68
CA LYS A 98 -8.00 -0.44 6.29
C LYS A 98 -8.39 -1.91 6.11
N GLN A 99 -7.94 -2.56 5.04
CA GLN A 99 -8.21 -3.98 4.77
C GLN A 99 -7.69 -4.90 5.87
N SER A 100 -6.65 -4.51 6.61
CA SER A 100 -6.18 -5.26 7.79
C SER A 100 -7.24 -5.38 8.89
N ARG A 101 -8.15 -4.40 8.99
CA ARG A 101 -9.19 -4.31 10.02
C ARG A 101 -10.58 -4.73 9.55
N THR A 102 -10.82 -4.81 8.24
CA THR A 102 -12.17 -5.03 7.69
C THR A 102 -12.29 -6.32 6.88
N GLY A 103 -11.18 -6.98 6.55
CA GLY A 103 -11.18 -8.27 5.86
C GLY A 103 -11.51 -9.44 6.79
N PRO A 104 -11.74 -10.65 6.22
CA PRO A 104 -11.91 -11.86 7.00
C PRO A 104 -10.71 -12.12 7.92
N ASN A 105 -10.98 -12.74 9.06
CA ASN A 105 -9.98 -12.89 10.12
C ASN A 105 -8.83 -13.81 9.73
N ILE A 106 -7.62 -13.27 9.71
CA ILE A 106 -6.40 -14.06 9.55
C ILE A 106 -6.05 -14.72 10.90
N GLY A 107 -5.95 -16.04 10.88
CA GLY A 107 -5.53 -16.83 12.04
C GLY A 107 -4.08 -16.54 12.45
N ASN A 108 -3.66 -16.99 13.63
CA ASN A 108 -2.30 -16.73 14.13
C ASN A 108 -1.20 -17.44 13.31
N GLN A 109 -1.58 -18.40 12.46
CA GLN A 109 -0.69 -19.06 11.50
C GLN A 109 -0.45 -18.22 10.23
N VAL A 110 -1.07 -17.04 10.10
CA VAL A 110 -0.86 -16.08 9.01
C VAL A 110 -1.01 -16.68 7.60
N TYR A 111 -1.87 -17.69 7.44
CA TYR A 111 -2.17 -18.24 6.13
C TYR A 111 -3.32 -17.48 5.46
N TYR A 112 -3.19 -17.26 4.15
CA TYR A 112 -4.27 -16.78 3.32
C TYR A 112 -5.07 -17.94 2.72
N ARG A 113 -6.37 -17.73 2.53
CA ARG A 113 -7.30 -18.64 1.84
C ARG A 113 -8.06 -17.81 0.81
N THR A 114 -8.87 -18.44 -0.04
CA THR A 114 -9.70 -17.75 -1.03
C THR A 114 -10.58 -16.65 -0.42
N ILE A 115 -11.09 -16.84 0.81
CA ILE A 115 -11.86 -15.80 1.50
C ILE A 115 -11.04 -14.54 1.82
N HIS A 116 -9.71 -14.68 1.92
CA HIS A 116 -8.79 -13.60 2.27
C HIS A 116 -8.16 -12.92 1.05
N THR A 117 -8.58 -13.23 -0.19
CA THR A 117 -7.97 -12.67 -1.41
C THR A 117 -7.71 -11.17 -1.35
N PRO A 118 -8.62 -10.29 -0.88
CA PRO A 118 -8.33 -8.86 -0.75
C PRO A 118 -7.14 -8.57 0.18
N SER A 119 -7.11 -9.20 1.37
CA SER A 119 -6.02 -9.06 2.35
C SER A 119 -4.71 -9.69 1.88
N ALA A 120 -4.79 -10.79 1.13
CA ALA A 120 -3.64 -11.46 0.52
C ALA A 120 -2.99 -10.55 -0.52
N ASN A 121 -3.80 -10.01 -1.45
CA ASN A 121 -3.35 -9.06 -2.46
C ASN A 121 -2.70 -7.83 -1.82
N PHE A 122 -3.29 -7.27 -0.77
CA PHE A 122 -2.68 -6.16 -0.02
C PHE A 122 -1.34 -6.56 0.61
N ALA A 123 -1.26 -7.70 1.31
CA ALA A 123 -0.05 -8.12 2.00
C ALA A 123 1.11 -8.42 1.05
N THR A 124 0.86 -9.12 -0.05
CA THR A 124 1.87 -9.38 -1.11
C THR A 124 2.37 -8.07 -1.72
N LYS A 125 1.50 -7.05 -1.79
CA LYS A 125 1.79 -5.73 -2.35
C LYS A 125 2.18 -4.70 -1.29
N THR A 126 2.71 -5.07 -0.12
CA THR A 126 3.16 -4.08 0.90
C THR A 126 4.68 -4.02 1.07
N GLY A 127 5.43 -4.64 0.15
CA GLY A 127 6.89 -4.80 0.18
C GLY A 127 7.82 -3.57 -0.04
N THR A 128 7.44 -2.49 -0.76
CA THR A 128 8.12 -1.16 -0.94
C THR A 128 7.16 -0.06 -1.45
N VAL A 129 7.22 1.23 -1.06
CA VAL A 129 6.13 2.22 -1.40
C VAL A 129 6.62 3.46 -2.08
N GLU A 130 6.07 3.81 -3.24
CA GLU A 130 6.32 5.09 -3.93
C GLU A 130 5.17 5.41 -4.89
N MET A 131 4.67 6.68 -4.97
CA MET A 131 3.85 7.22 -6.11
C MET A 131 3.16 8.61 -5.98
N THR A 132 2.73 9.23 -7.10
CA THR A 132 2.25 10.61 -7.36
C THR A 132 0.71 10.85 -7.46
N VAL A 133 0.29 12.14 -7.42
CA VAL A 133 -1.11 12.66 -7.51
C VAL A 133 -1.36 13.52 -8.78
N ILE A 134 -2.53 13.37 -9.43
CA ILE A 134 -2.95 14.01 -10.72
C ILE A 134 -4.16 14.98 -10.53
N PRO A 135 -4.39 15.98 -11.43
CA PRO A 135 -5.30 17.11 -11.17
C PRO A 135 -6.82 16.94 -11.36
N ARG A 136 -7.32 15.87 -12.01
CA ARG A 136 -8.77 15.74 -12.32
C ARG A 136 -9.51 14.68 -11.50
N SER A 137 -8.77 13.69 -11.00
CA SER A 137 -9.13 12.75 -9.94
C SER A 137 -7.82 12.32 -9.30
N ILE A 138 -7.78 12.12 -7.98
CA ILE A 138 -6.52 11.72 -7.33
C ILE A 138 -6.43 10.20 -7.36
N SER A 139 -5.95 9.70 -8.50
CA SER A 139 -5.51 8.33 -8.68
C SER A 139 -4.14 8.14 -8.04
N LEU A 140 -4.01 7.09 -7.25
CA LEU A 140 -2.84 6.77 -6.45
C LEU A 140 -2.41 5.33 -6.76
N THR A 141 -1.24 5.09 -7.35
CA THR A 141 -0.62 3.79 -7.71
C THR A 141 0.69 3.40 -6.96
N ALA A 142 0.70 2.78 -5.79
CA ALA A 142 2.00 2.41 -5.18
C ALA A 142 2.56 1.10 -5.78
N HIS A 143 3.82 1.08 -6.23
CA HIS A 143 4.53 -0.13 -6.66
C HIS A 143 5.49 -0.65 -5.58
N PHE A 144 5.51 -1.97 -5.35
CA PHE A 144 6.19 -2.62 -4.22
C PHE A 144 7.07 -3.77 -4.69
N LEU A 145 8.33 -3.82 -4.23
CA LEU A 145 9.18 -5.00 -4.43
C LEU A 145 8.70 -6.16 -3.54
N LEU A 146 8.39 -7.30 -4.15
CA LEU A 146 7.90 -8.48 -3.47
C LEU A 146 9.06 -9.16 -2.74
N LEU A 147 9.21 -8.91 -1.44
CA LEU A 147 10.05 -9.76 -0.59
C LEU A 147 9.34 -11.12 -0.46
N ARG A 148 9.81 -12.11 -1.22
CA ARG A 148 9.47 -13.52 -0.99
C ARG A 148 9.81 -13.85 0.46
N LEU A 149 8.77 -14.06 1.29
CA LEU A 149 8.92 -14.73 2.57
C LEU A 149 9.21 -16.20 2.26
N LEU A 150 10.45 -16.62 2.47
CA LEU A 150 10.80 -18.02 2.67
C LEU A 150 10.37 -18.46 4.07
#